data_AF-C0EFY2-F1
#
_entry.id   AF-C0EFY2-F1
#
_cell.length_a   1.000
_cell.length_b   1.000
_cell.length_c   1.000
_cell.angle_alpha   90.00
_cell.angle_beta   90.00
_cell.angle_gamma   90.00
#
_symmetry.space_group_name_H-M   'P 1'
#
loop_
_entity.id
_entity.type
_entity.pdbx_description
1 polymer ?
#
loop_
_entity_poly.entity_id
_entity_poly.type
_entity_poly.pdbx_seq_one_letter_code
_entity_poly.pdbx_strand_id
1 'polypeptide(L)' 'MEFETMTFEKAVAELEKVVAKLEKGNLSLEQSLTLYEKGTKLSAVCHQRLETAKLKLEEISSDQPE' A
#
# COMPACT_ATOMS: atom_id res chain seq x y z
N MET A 1 -4.49 -13.18 -3.06
CA MET A 1 -4.08 -12.82 -1.68
C MET A 1 -5.00 -11.71 -1.18
N GLU A 2 -5.37 -11.67 0.12
CA GLU A 2 -6.38 -10.74 0.68
C GLU A 2 -6.11 -9.25 0.41
N PHE A 3 -4.85 -8.88 0.15
CA PHE A 3 -4.44 -7.50 -0.13
C PHE A 3 -4.56 -7.06 -1.60
N GLU A 4 -4.59 -7.99 -2.56
CA GLU A 4 -4.57 -7.66 -4.01
C GLU A 4 -5.86 -6.99 -4.50
N THR A 5 -6.96 -7.16 -3.77
CA THR A 5 -8.27 -6.58 -4.10
C THR A 5 -8.57 -5.29 -3.32
N MET A 6 -7.66 -4.83 -2.45
CA MET A 6 -7.85 -3.60 -1.70
C MET A 6 -7.75 -2.36 -2.59
N THR A 7 -8.57 -1.35 -2.30
CA THR A 7 -8.42 0.00 -2.88
C THR A 7 -7.20 0.70 -2.27
N PHE A 8 -6.71 1.73 -2.95
CA PHE A 8 -5.56 2.51 -2.48
C PHE A 8 -5.81 3.09 -1.08
N GLU A 9 -6.97 3.72 -0.86
CA GLU A 9 -7.34 4.38 0.40
C GLU A 9 -7.40 3.37 1.56
N LYS A 10 -7.94 2.18 1.30
CA LYS A 10 -7.98 1.11 2.30
C LYS A 10 -6.58 0.59 2.62
N ALA A 11 -5.74 0.42 1.61
CA ALA A 11 -4.37 -0.07 1.80
C ALA A 11 -3.52 0.93 2.62
N VAL A 12 -3.65 2.23 2.32
CA VAL A 12 -3.01 3.31 3.09
C VAL A 12 -3.51 3.33 4.54
N ALA A 13 -4.84 3.30 4.75
CA ALA A 13 -5.39 3.31 6.11
C ALA A 13 -4.96 2.10 6.95
N GLU A 14 -4.82 0.91 6.34
CA GLU A 14 -4.27 -0.25 7.03
C GLU A 14 -2.77 -0.13 7.30
N LEU A 15 -2.01 0.48 6.39
CA LEU A 15 -0.57 0.71 6.55
C LEU A 15 -0.31 1.70 7.70
N GLU A 16 -1.06 2.79 7.78
CA GLU A 16 -0.99 3.76 8.89
C GLU A 16 -1.25 3.09 10.24
N LYS A 17 -2.24 2.18 10.33
CA LYS A 17 -2.49 1.41 11.55
C LYS A 17 -1.32 0.49 11.91
N VAL A 18 -0.65 -0.10 10.92
CA VAL A 18 0.53 -0.93 11.15
C VAL A 18 1.69 -0.09 11.67
N VAL A 19 1.98 1.03 11.03
CA VAL A 19 3.03 1.98 11.45
C VAL A 19 2.76 2.48 12.88
N ALA A 20 1.55 2.95 13.16
CA ALA A 20 1.18 3.42 14.49
C ALA A 20 1.33 2.34 15.58
N LYS A 21 1.14 1.06 15.25
CA LYS A 21 1.39 -0.05 16.19
C LYS A 21 2.87 -0.29 16.42
N LEU A 22 3.68 -0.26 15.35
CA LEU A 22 5.14 -0.40 15.44
C LEU A 22 5.76 0.74 16.27
N GLU A 23 5.30 1.97 16.06
CA GLU A 23 5.79 3.16 16.78
C GLU A 23 5.45 3.16 18.28
N LYS A 24 4.38 2.47 18.70
CA LYS A 24 4.04 2.34 20.13
C LYS A 24 5.09 1.58 20.93
N GLY A 25 5.96 0.79 20.29
CA GLY A 25 7.12 0.17 20.93
C GLY A 25 6.85 -0.91 21.99
N ASN A 26 5.59 -1.25 22.28
CA ASN A 26 5.20 -2.25 23.28
C ASN A 26 4.82 -3.60 22.64
N LEU A 27 5.63 -4.06 21.68
CA LEU A 27 5.40 -5.27 20.91
C LEU A 27 6.51 -6.28 21.16
N SER A 28 6.18 -7.58 21.15
CA SER A 28 7.20 -8.61 21.09
C SER A 28 7.94 -8.59 19.74
N LEU A 29 9.08 -9.27 19.67
CA LEU A 29 9.83 -9.42 18.43
C LEU A 29 8.98 -10.08 17.33
N GLU A 30 8.26 -11.17 17.65
CA GLU A 30 7.39 -11.87 16.70
C GLU A 30 6.24 -10.98 16.20
N GLN A 31 5.64 -10.18 17.09
CA GLN A 31 4.60 -9.23 16.70
C GLN A 31 5.15 -8.14 15.80
N SER A 32 6.35 -7.64 16.09
CA SER A 32 7.04 -6.63 15.29
C SER A 32 7.37 -7.15 13.90
N LEU A 33 7.85 -8.39 13.79
CA LEU A 33 8.11 -9.06 12.50
C LEU A 33 6.82 -9.25 11.69
N THR A 34 5.76 -9.70 12.34
CA THR A 34 4.44 -9.89 11.69
C THR A 34 3.89 -8.58 11.15
N LEU A 35 3.96 -7.51 11.96
CA LEU A 35 3.51 -6.18 11.55
C LEU A 35 4.39 -5.61 10.43
N TYR A 36 5.70 -5.82 10.50
CA TYR A 36 6.62 -5.41 9.44
C TYR A 36 6.28 -6.10 8.11
N GLU A 37 6.11 -7.42 8.09
CA GLU A 37 5.68 -8.15 6.89
C GLU A 37 4.33 -7.65 6.34
N LYS A 38 3.36 -7.37 7.23
CA LYS A 38 2.08 -6.80 6.80
C LYS A 38 2.30 -5.42 6.18
N GLY A 39 3.13 -4.58 6.79
CA GLY A 39 3.47 -3.26 6.31
C GLY A 39 4.13 -3.27 4.93
N THR A 40 5.10 -4.16 4.69
CA THR A 40 5.76 -4.28 3.38
C THR A 40 4.79 -4.74 2.29
N LYS A 41 3.91 -5.70 2.59
CA LYS A 41 2.85 -6.14 1.66
C LYS A 41 1.88 -5.01 1.32
N LEU A 42 1.41 -4.26 2.32
CA LEU A 42 0.53 -3.11 2.10
C LEU A 42 1.20 -2.01 1.29
N SER A 43 2.47 -1.70 1.57
CA SER A 43 3.26 -0.73 0.81
C SER A 43 3.38 -1.12 -0.66
N ALA A 44 3.62 -2.41 -0.95
CA ALA A 44 3.68 -2.92 -2.31
C ALA A 44 2.34 -2.75 -3.05
N VAL A 45 1.21 -3.03 -2.37
CA VAL A 45 -0.13 -2.82 -2.94
C VAL A 45 -0.39 -1.35 -3.23
N CYS A 46 -0.05 -0.44 -2.31
CA CYS A 46 -0.17 1.00 -2.54
C CYS A 46 0.62 1.44 -3.79
N HIS A 47 1.87 0.99 -3.91
CA HIS A 47 2.72 1.30 -5.06
C HIS A 47 2.12 0.77 -6.37
N GLN A 48 1.66 -0.49 -6.40
CA GLN A 48 1.04 -1.09 -7.57
C GLN A 48 -0.22 -0.33 -8.02
N ARG A 49 -1.05 0.13 -7.07
CA ARG A 49 -2.25 0.93 -7.37
C ARG A 49 -1.90 2.28 -7.99
N LEU A 50 -0.90 2.97 -7.44
CA LEU A 50 -0.42 4.24 -7.99
C LEU A 50 0.15 4.06 -9.40
N GLU A 51 0.94 3.01 -9.61
CA GLU A 51 1.52 2.74 -10.93
C GLU A 51 0.43 2.43 -11.96
N THR A 52 -0.58 1.63 -11.59
CA THR A 52 -1.73 1.36 -12.46
C THR A 52 -2.49 2.64 -12.80
N ALA A 53 -2.68 3.54 -11.83
CA ALA A 53 -3.34 4.82 -12.06
C ALA A 53 -2.51 5.73 -12.98
N LYS A 54 -1.19 5.76 -12.79
CA LYS A 54 -0.26 6.54 -13.61
C LYS A 54 -0.25 6.06 -15.06
N LEU A 55 -0.14 4.76 -15.29
CA LEU A 55 -0.19 4.17 -16.64
C LEU A 55 -1.49 4.56 -17.36
N LYS A 56 -2.62 4.50 -16.66
CA LYS A 56 -3.91 4.90 -17.23
C LYS A 56 -3.97 6.39 -17.60
N LEU A 57 -3.30 7.25 -16.82
CA LEU A 57 -3.19 8.68 -17.16
C LEU A 57 -2.29 8.91 -18.37
N GLU A 58 -1.19 8.16 -18.49
CA GLU A 58 -0.29 8.21 -19.65
C GLU A 58 -1.01 7.76 -20.93
N GLU A 59 -1.81 6.69 -20.88
CA GLU A 59 -2.63 6.23 -22.01
C GLU A 59 -3.63 7.31 -22.46
N ILE A 60 -4.35 7.93 -21.53
CA ILE A 60 -5.32 9.00 -21.84
C ILE A 60 -4.62 10.23 -22.44
N SER A 61 -3.44 10.59 -21.90
CA SER A 61 -2.69 11.77 -22.34
C SER A 61 -2.04 11.58 -23.71
N SER A 62 -1.72 10.33 -24.07
CA SER A 62 -1.10 9.98 -25.35
C SER A 62 -2.11 9.89 -26.51
N ASP A 63 -3.41 9.80 -26.21
CA ASP A 63 -4.50 9.67 -27.18
C ASP A 63 -5.17 11.03 -27.51
N GLN A 64 -4.57 12.15 -27.07
CA GLN A 64 -4.99 13.50 -27.47
C GLN A 64 -4.19 13.95 -28.70
N PRO A 65 -4.80 14.05 -29.90
CA PRO A 65 -4.19 14.77 -31.00
C PRO A 65 -4.17 16.27 -30.65
N GLU A 66 -3.02 16.92 -30.82
CA GLU A 66 -2.89 18.39 -30.81
C GLU A 66 -3.92 19.08 -31.73
#